data_AF-A0A1G7HL02-F1
#
_entry.id   AF-A0A1G7HL02-F1
#
_cell.length_a   1.000
_cell.length_b   1.000
_cell.length_c   1.000
_cell.angle_alpha   90.00
_cell.angle_beta   90.00
_cell.angle_gamma   90.00
#
_symmetry.space_group_name_H-M   'P 1'
#
loop_
_entity.id
_entity.type
_entity.pdbx_description
1 polymer ?
#
loop_
_entity_poly.entity_id
_entity_poly.type
_entity_poly.pdbx_seq_one_letter_code
_entity_poly.pdbx_strand_id
1 'polypeptide(L)' 'MCAVQITRFGGPKVMSVVDVRESEAGPGQQLYEGSSAGVNFADTHHCLSVN' A
#
# COMPACT_ATOMS: atom_id res chain seq x y z
N MET A 1 -5.70 -5.79 -8.64
CA MET A 1 -4.87 -6.43 -7.60
C MET A 1 -5.35 -6.06 -6.20
N CYS A 2 -5.12 -6.96 -5.24
CA CYS A 2 -5.44 -6.76 -3.82
C CYS A 2 -4.36 -5.90 -3.14
N ALA A 3 -4.75 -4.83 -2.45
CA ALA A 3 -3.84 -3.93 -1.75
C ALA A 3 -4.37 -3.52 -0.37
N VAL A 4 -3.45 -3.20 0.54
CA VAL A 4 -3.79 -2.60 1.84
C VAL A 4 -3.82 -1.09 1.69
N GLN A 5 -4.96 -0.46 1.99
CA GLN A 5 -5.12 0.99 2.00
C GLN A 5 -5.30 1.54 3.43
N ILE A 6 -4.59 2.62 3.71
CA ILE A 6 -4.69 3.39 4.96
C ILE A 6 -5.25 4.78 4.59
N THR A 7 -6.48 5.07 5.01
CA THR A 7 -7.17 6.34 4.70
C THR A 7 -7.43 7.20 5.93
N ARG A 8 -7.13 6.69 7.13
CA ARG A 8 -7.25 7.40 8.41
C ARG A 8 -6.27 6.82 9.43
N PHE A 9 -5.92 7.62 10.43
CA PHE A 9 -5.06 7.19 11.52
C PHE A 9 -5.74 6.16 12.43
N GLY A 10 -4.96 5.19 12.89
CA GLY A 10 -5.36 4.17 13.85
C GLY A 10 -4.51 2.90 13.71
N GLY A 11 -4.76 1.93 14.57
CA GLY A 11 -4.12 0.62 14.48
C GLY A 11 -4.72 -0.26 13.36
N PRO A 12 -4.38 -1.57 13.33
CA PRO A 12 -4.81 -2.48 12.25
C PRO A 12 -6.32 -2.54 11.97
N LYS A 13 -7.15 -2.16 12.93
CA LYS A 13 -8.62 -2.19 12.84
C LYS A 13 -9.19 -1.17 11.84
N VAL A 14 -8.40 -0.16 11.43
CA VAL A 14 -8.81 0.84 10.45
C VAL A 14 -8.14 0.66 9.08
N MET A 15 -7.34 -0.39 8.91
CA MET A 15 -6.70 -0.74 7.63
C MET A 15 -7.67 -1.59 6.80
N SER A 16 -7.76 -1.32 5.50
CA SER A 16 -8.66 -2.04 4.59
C SER A 16 -7.88 -2.77 3.52
N VAL A 17 -8.24 -4.03 3.29
CA VAL A 17 -7.83 -4.77 2.10
C VAL A 17 -8.85 -4.48 1.01
N VAL A 18 -8.40 -3.91 -0.11
CA VAL A 18 -9.25 -3.47 -1.20
C VAL A 18 -8.71 -3.95 -2.54
N ASP A 19 -9.61 -4.14 -3.50
CA ASP A 19 -9.23 -4.31 -4.89
C ASP A 19 -8.97 -2.96 -5.53
N VAL A 20 -7.79 -2.83 -6.15
CA VAL A 20 -7.39 -1.67 -6.94
C VAL A 20 -7.10 -2.09 -8.38
N ARG A 21 -7.09 -1.12 -9.30
CA ARG A 21 -6.68 -1.34 -10.69
C ARG A 21 -5.25 -1.86 -10.73
N GLU A 22 -4.95 -2.67 -11.74
CA GLU A 22 -3.57 -3.12 -11.98
C GLU A 22 -2.65 -1.94 -12.22
N SER A 23 -1.43 -2.04 -11.69
CA SER A 23 -0.38 -1.05 -11.89
C SER A 23 0.22 -1.18 -13.29
N GLU A 24 0.69 -0.07 -13.84
CA GLU A 24 1.39 -0.03 -15.13
C GLU A 24 2.80 0.54 -14.90
N ALA A 25 3.81 -0.03 -15.55
CA ALA A 25 5.17 0.50 -15.48
C ALA A 25 5.33 1.70 -16.43
N GLY A 26 5.78 2.83 -15.90
CA GLY A 26 6.20 3.97 -16.71
C GLY A 26 7.61 3.80 -17.31
N PRO A 27 8.10 4.79 -18.09
CA PRO A 27 9.45 4.76 -18.64
C PRO A 27 10.52 4.57 -17.56
N GLY A 28 11.36 3.53 -17.72
CA GLY A 28 12.43 3.20 -16.78
C GLY A 28 11.99 2.47 -15.50
N GLN A 29 10.70 2.14 -15.36
CA GLN A 29 10.18 1.36 -14.24
C GLN A 29 9.98 -0.12 -14.62
N GLN A 30 9.95 -0.99 -13.63
CA GLN A 30 9.60 -2.40 -13.79
C GLN A 30 8.39 -2.73 -12.92
N LEU A 31 7.50 -3.56 -13.46
CA LEU A 31 6.35 -4.09 -12.73
C LEU A 31 6.70 -5.48 -12.20
N TYR A 32 6.42 -5.72 -10.91
CA TYR A 32 6.67 -7.00 -10.25
C TYR A 32 5.36 -7.57 -9.70
N GLU A 33 5.24 -8.90 -9.76
CA GLU A 33 4.19 -9.62 -9.05
C GLU A 33 4.64 -9.87 -7.60
N GLY A 34 3.90 -9.32 -6.63
CA GLY A 34 4.20 -9.46 -5.22
C GLY A 34 3.60 -10.74 -4.62
N SER A 35 4.45 -11.65 -4.14
CA SER A 35 4.01 -12.86 -3.40
C SER A 35 4.01 -12.68 -1.88
N SER A 36 4.73 -11.68 -1.37
CA SER A 36 4.86 -11.38 0.06
C SER A 36 5.24 -9.93 0.30
N ALA A 37 4.91 -9.40 1.49
CA ALA A 37 5.30 -8.08 1.95
C ALA A 37 5.73 -8.14 3.42
N GLY A 38 6.88 -7.55 3.74
CA GLY A 38 7.35 -7.39 5.12
C GLY A 38 6.74 -6.15 5.78
N VAL A 39 6.70 -6.14 7.11
CA VAL A 39 6.26 -4.99 7.91
C VAL A 39 7.45 -4.46 8.72
N ASN A 40 7.65 -3.15 8.67
CA ASN A 40 8.71 -2.43 9.35
C ASN A 40 8.15 -1.47 10.41
N PHE A 41 8.98 -1.08 11.39
CA PHE A 41 8.60 -0.08 12.40
C PHE A 41 8.26 1.29 11.79
N ALA A 42 8.89 1.64 10.66
CA ALA A 42 8.57 2.86 9.93
C ALA A 42 7.11 2.89 9.43
N ASP A 43 6.51 1.73 9.15
CA ASP A 43 5.16 1.63 8.62
C ASP A 43 4.10 2.05 9.64
N THR A 44 4.40 1.96 10.95
CA THR A 44 3.49 2.43 12.01
C THR A 44 3.48 3.95 12.17
N HIS A 45 4.45 4.65 11.55
CA HIS A 45 4.62 6.10 11.60
C HIS A 45 4.23 6.76 10.28
N HIS A 46 3.39 6.11 9.48
CA HIS A 46 2.95 6.60 8.19
C HIS A 46 2.28 7.98 8.29
N CYS A 47 2.63 8.88 7.36
CA CYS A 47 1.95 10.16 7.18
C CYS A 47 0.94 10.03 6.04
N LEU A 48 -0.33 10.36 6.30
CA LEU A 48 -1.34 10.35 5.24
C LEU A 48 -0.94 11.35 4.15
N SER A 49 -0.88 10.88 2.91
CA SER A 49 -0.75 11.75 1.75
C SER A 49 -1.94 12.72 1.74
N VAL A 50 -1.64 14.02 1.76
CA VAL A 50 -2.62 15.03 1.35
C VAL A 50 -2.74 14.98 -0.17
N ASN A 51 -3.97 15.05 -0.64
CA ASN A 51 -4.32 15.05 -2.06
C ASN A 51 -4.03 16.41 -2.69
#